data_AF-A0A3D3HYB3-F1
#
_entry.id   AF-A0A3D3HYB3-F1
#
_cell.length_a   1.000
_cell.length_b   1.000
_cell.length_c   1.000
_cell.angle_alpha   90.00
_cell.angle_beta   90.00
_cell.angle_gamma   90.00
#
_symmetry.space_group_name_H-M   'P 1'
#
loop_
_entity.id
_entity.type
_entity.pdbx_description
1 polymer ?
#
loop_
_entity_poly.entity_id
_entity_poly.type
_entity_poly.pdbx_seq_one_letter_code
_entity_poly.pdbx_strand_id
1 'polypeptide(L)'
;MKNLKTNTIIITATGGLFVVMLAGALAYQWPSIREKLAVRPQTEEIDTSDWLTYRDEELGISFKYPANYSVSIGRELQGFDVGLRKNISVAHGDDVVLGLIATSADYGEGVGEGTKGYVNGQPVDLNDFENLYALLNDNYIAASQPRPVRLNEIIAARYFYAVSGLGSAWINEGIILPLESNKYSNVVINLPIVTSTPSSFYSQNRDEMKLVTKKWFEEAITSLPSYDEGAVIRKLLLSIKKI
;
A
#
# COMPACT_ATOMS: atom_id res chain seq x y z
N MET A 1 4.23 -51.99 3.79
CA MET A 1 4.98 -50.81 3.29
C MET A 1 5.01 -50.74 1.74
N LYS A 2 3.86 -50.69 1.03
CA LYS A 2 3.84 -50.60 -0.45
C LYS A 2 2.98 -49.48 -1.06
N ASN A 3 2.36 -48.60 -0.27
CA ASN A 3 1.37 -47.63 -0.79
C ASN A 3 1.81 -46.16 -0.84
N LEU A 4 3.03 -45.80 -0.43
CA LEU A 4 3.46 -44.39 -0.47
C LEU A 4 3.93 -43.90 -1.86
N LYS A 5 4.44 -44.77 -2.74
CA LYS A 5 4.99 -44.34 -4.05
C LYS A 5 3.92 -43.99 -5.09
N THR A 6 2.73 -44.58 -5.00
CA THR A 6 1.65 -44.37 -5.97
C THR A 6 0.95 -43.01 -5.78
N ASN A 7 0.79 -42.56 -4.54
CA ASN A 7 0.11 -41.29 -4.24
C ASN A 7 0.95 -40.06 -4.64
N THR A 8 2.28 -40.14 -4.60
CA THR A 8 3.17 -39.05 -5.03
C THR A 8 3.08 -38.78 -6.53
N ILE A 9 2.94 -39.81 -7.37
CA ILE A 9 2.88 -39.64 -8.84
C ILE A 9 1.56 -38.99 -9.28
N ILE A 10 0.45 -39.31 -8.61
CA ILE A 10 -0.87 -38.77 -8.94
C ILE A 10 -0.95 -37.27 -8.61
N ILE A 11 -0.34 -36.82 -7.51
CA ILE A 11 -0.29 -35.40 -7.11
C ILE A 11 0.56 -34.58 -8.10
N THR A 12 1.69 -35.10 -8.57
CA THR A 12 2.54 -34.39 -9.54
C THR A 12 1.86 -34.25 -10.91
N ALA A 13 1.12 -35.27 -11.36
CA ALA A 13 0.43 -35.25 -12.65
C ALA A 13 -0.76 -34.29 -12.68
N THR A 14 -1.54 -34.22 -11.60
CA THR A 14 -2.68 -33.28 -11.49
C THR A 14 -2.23 -31.83 -11.32
N GLY A 15 -1.18 -31.59 -10.53
CA GLY A 15 -0.58 -30.25 -10.38
C GLY A 15 -0.01 -29.72 -11.71
N GLY A 16 0.69 -30.56 -12.47
CA GLY A 16 1.23 -30.18 -13.78
C GLY A 16 0.16 -29.78 -14.80
N LEU A 17 -0.95 -30.54 -14.86
CA LEU A 17 -2.05 -30.24 -15.77
C LEU A 17 -2.75 -28.92 -15.43
N PHE A 18 -2.92 -28.61 -14.15
CA PHE A 18 -3.52 -27.35 -13.70
C PHE A 18 -2.67 -26.13 -14.09
N VAL A 19 -1.34 -26.22 -13.95
CA VAL A 19 -0.42 -25.14 -14.37
C VAL A 19 -0.50 -24.89 -15.87
N VAL A 20 -0.54 -25.96 -16.69
CA VAL A 20 -0.66 -25.83 -18.15
C VAL A 20 -2.00 -25.23 -18.56
N MET A 21 -3.10 -25.63 -17.92
CA MET A 21 -4.43 -25.07 -18.19
C MET A 21 -4.50 -23.59 -17.80
N LEU A 22 -3.94 -23.21 -16.65
CA LEU A 22 -3.90 -21.81 -16.22
C LEU A 22 -3.05 -20.96 -17.17
N ALA A 23 -1.86 -21.45 -17.57
CA ALA A 23 -1.00 -20.77 -18.53
C ALA A 23 -1.67 -20.61 -19.90
N GLY A 24 -2.40 -21.63 -20.36
CA GLY A 24 -3.18 -21.58 -21.60
C GLY A 24 -4.34 -20.58 -21.54
N ALA A 25 -5.11 -20.58 -20.45
CA ALA A 25 -6.20 -19.62 -20.24
C ALA A 25 -5.67 -18.16 -20.20
N LEU A 26 -4.53 -17.95 -19.52
CA LEU A 26 -3.88 -16.64 -19.47
C LEU A 26 -3.34 -16.22 -20.84
N ALA A 27 -2.66 -17.11 -21.57
CA ALA A 27 -2.17 -16.82 -22.92
C ALA A 27 -3.30 -16.48 -23.89
N TYR A 28 -4.46 -17.13 -23.75
CA TYR A 28 -5.65 -16.84 -24.54
C TYR A 28 -6.22 -15.45 -24.22
N GLN A 29 -6.23 -15.03 -22.96
CA GLN A 29 -6.74 -13.73 -22.56
C GLN A 29 -5.71 -12.58 -22.76
N TRP A 30 -4.41 -12.91 -22.87
CA TRP A 30 -3.31 -11.96 -22.94
C TRP A 30 -3.44 -10.86 -24.02
N PRO A 31 -3.92 -11.12 -25.25
CA PRO A 31 -4.10 -10.07 -26.26
C PRO A 31 -5.13 -9.02 -25.83
N SER A 32 -6.25 -9.44 -25.24
CA SER A 32 -7.31 -8.53 -24.77
C SER A 32 -6.88 -7.71 -23.55
N ILE A 33 -6.07 -8.31 -22.67
CA ILE A 33 -5.43 -7.60 -21.56
C ILE A 33 -4.45 -6.56 -22.12
N ARG A 34 -3.60 -6.93 -23.09
CA ARG A 34 -2.67 -5.99 -23.73
C ARG A 34 -3.38 -4.84 -24.44
N GLU A 35 -4.48 -5.09 -25.13
CA GLU A 35 -5.26 -4.03 -25.78
C GLU A 35 -5.82 -3.05 -24.73
N LYS A 36 -6.40 -3.57 -23.65
CA LYS A 36 -6.87 -2.74 -22.51
C LYS A 36 -5.74 -1.97 -21.82
N LEU A 37 -4.55 -2.57 -21.73
CA LEU A 37 -3.34 -1.93 -21.18
C LEU A 37 -2.67 -0.96 -22.16
N ALA A 38 -2.87 -1.12 -23.47
CA ALA A 38 -2.27 -0.30 -24.52
C ALA A 38 -3.01 1.03 -24.69
N VAL A 39 -4.29 1.10 -24.31
CA VAL A 39 -4.98 2.37 -24.10
C VAL A 39 -4.38 3.01 -22.85
N ARG A 40 -3.28 3.76 -23.03
CA ARG A 40 -2.82 4.68 -21.99
C ARG A 40 -3.99 5.62 -21.70
N PRO A 41 -4.48 5.70 -20.45
CA PRO A 41 -5.48 6.71 -20.13
C PRO A 41 -4.90 8.04 -20.59
N GLN A 42 -5.60 8.71 -21.53
CA GLN A 42 -5.24 10.08 -21.84
C GLN A 42 -5.31 10.80 -20.51
N THR A 43 -4.17 11.36 -20.10
CA THR A 43 -4.10 12.10 -18.86
C THR A 43 -4.86 13.38 -19.13
N GLU A 44 -6.18 13.35 -18.90
CA GLU A 44 -6.96 14.57 -18.88
C GLU A 44 -6.26 15.51 -17.90
N GLU A 45 -6.01 16.72 -18.36
CA GLU A 45 -5.41 17.75 -17.52
C GLU A 45 -6.44 18.10 -16.46
N ILE A 46 -6.29 17.51 -15.27
CA ILE A 46 -7.12 17.87 -14.12
C ILE A 46 -6.89 19.34 -13.82
N ASP A 47 -7.96 20.13 -13.93
CA ASP A 47 -7.96 21.50 -13.46
C ASP A 47 -7.73 21.51 -11.94
N THR A 48 -6.68 22.22 -11.52
CA THR A 48 -6.26 22.33 -10.12
C THR A 48 -6.34 23.77 -9.63
N SER A 49 -7.04 24.63 -10.37
CA SER A 49 -7.15 26.07 -10.08
C SER A 49 -7.92 26.36 -8.79
N ASP A 50 -8.90 25.52 -8.45
CA ASP A 50 -9.72 25.62 -7.25
C ASP A 50 -9.16 24.80 -6.06
N TRP A 51 -8.06 24.07 -6.25
CA TRP A 51 -7.52 23.22 -5.20
C TRP A 51 -7.03 24.04 -4.00
N LEU A 52 -7.43 23.60 -2.82
CA LEU A 52 -6.97 24.15 -1.55
C LEU A 52 -5.59 23.60 -1.21
N THR A 53 -4.88 24.27 -0.30
CA THR A 53 -3.56 23.85 0.17
C THR A 53 -3.63 23.51 1.66
N TYR A 54 -3.26 22.28 2.00
CA TYR A 54 -2.99 21.88 3.38
C TYR A 54 -1.51 22.06 3.69
N ARG A 55 -1.20 22.51 4.90
CA ARG A 55 0.14 22.80 5.38
C ARG A 55 0.29 22.28 6.80
N ASP A 56 1.30 21.46 7.04
CA ASP A 56 1.68 20.98 8.37
C ASP A 56 3.14 21.35 8.65
N GLU A 57 3.34 22.37 9.49
CA GLU A 57 4.67 22.87 9.84
C GLU A 57 5.47 21.90 10.70
N GLU A 58 4.81 21.04 11.49
CA GLU A 58 5.52 20.08 12.35
C GLU A 58 6.12 18.93 11.55
N LEU A 59 5.40 18.51 10.51
CA LEU A 59 5.86 17.49 9.56
C LEU A 59 6.74 18.09 8.46
N GLY A 60 6.72 19.42 8.29
CA GLY A 60 7.45 20.09 7.21
C GLY A 60 6.90 19.73 5.82
N ILE A 61 5.60 19.44 5.70
CA ILE A 61 4.95 19.04 4.44
C ILE A 61 3.77 19.93 4.08
N SER A 62 3.57 20.15 2.79
CA SER A 62 2.33 20.72 2.25
C SER A 62 1.88 19.95 1.03
N PHE A 63 0.57 19.92 0.79
CA PHE A 63 -0.04 19.33 -0.40
C PHE A 63 -1.31 20.06 -0.80
N LYS A 64 -1.69 19.94 -2.07
CA LYS A 64 -2.95 20.46 -2.57
C LYS A 64 -4.02 19.36 -2.62
N TYR A 65 -5.27 19.74 -2.48
CA TYR A 65 -6.42 18.84 -2.56
C TYR A 65 -7.65 19.55 -3.16
N PRO A 66 -8.60 18.84 -3.80
CA PRO A 66 -9.82 19.43 -4.34
C PRO A 66 -10.64 20.18 -3.29
N ALA A 67 -11.26 21.31 -3.64
CA ALA A 67 -12.01 22.12 -2.68
C ALA A 67 -13.24 21.42 -2.08
N ASN A 68 -13.80 20.44 -2.78
CA ASN A 68 -14.91 19.62 -2.32
C ASN A 68 -14.47 18.45 -1.42
N TYR A 69 -13.17 18.29 -1.16
CA TYR A 69 -12.64 17.25 -0.28
C TYR A 69 -12.45 17.82 1.12
N SER A 70 -12.54 16.95 2.12
CA SER A 70 -12.30 17.32 3.51
C SER A 70 -10.92 16.85 3.94
N VAL A 71 -10.26 17.66 4.78
CA VAL A 71 -9.03 17.26 5.49
C VAL A 71 -9.34 17.17 6.97
N SER A 72 -9.02 16.04 7.58
CA SER A 72 -9.21 15.80 9.00
C SER A 72 -7.91 15.37 9.66
N ILE A 73 -7.74 15.78 10.91
CA ILE A 73 -6.62 15.37 11.76
C ILE A 73 -7.19 14.39 12.77
N GLY A 74 -6.73 13.15 12.72
CA GLY A 74 -7.13 12.10 13.65
C GLY A 74 -6.68 12.43 15.06
N ARG A 75 -7.53 12.13 16.04
CA ARG A 75 -7.21 12.29 17.46
C ARG A 75 -6.55 11.02 17.96
N GLU A 76 -5.45 11.17 18.67
CA GLU A 76 -4.87 10.07 19.45
C GLU A 76 -5.67 9.83 20.72
N LEU A 77 -5.87 8.57 21.07
CA LEU A 77 -6.37 8.21 22.39
C LEU A 77 -5.20 8.29 23.37
N GLN A 78 -5.19 9.34 24.20
CA GLN A 78 -4.15 9.51 25.20
C GLN A 78 -4.17 8.36 26.22
N GLY A 79 -2.99 7.81 26.51
CA GLY A 79 -2.77 6.93 27.67
C GLY A 79 -2.53 5.45 27.38
N PHE A 80 -2.54 5.02 26.11
CA PHE A 80 -2.23 3.63 25.73
C PHE A 80 -0.93 3.51 24.93
N ASP A 81 -0.65 4.49 24.07
CA ASP A 81 0.54 4.50 23.22
C ASP A 81 1.71 5.21 23.89
N VAL A 82 2.92 4.83 23.47
CA VAL A 82 4.16 5.57 23.76
C VAL A 82 4.56 6.37 22.52
N GLY A 83 5.25 7.50 22.72
CA GLY A 83 5.70 8.39 21.64
C GLY A 83 4.59 9.29 21.09
N LEU A 84 4.79 9.78 19.87
CA LEU A 84 3.87 10.66 19.15
C LEU A 84 3.41 10.01 17.85
N ARG A 85 2.14 10.13 17.52
CA ARG A 85 1.59 9.82 16.21
C ARG A 85 0.66 10.94 15.74
N LYS A 86 0.67 11.18 14.43
CA LYS A 86 -0.18 12.18 13.79
C LYS A 86 -0.84 11.54 12.58
N ASN A 87 -2.17 11.49 12.61
CA ASN A 87 -2.96 10.98 11.50
C ASN A 87 -3.58 12.16 10.77
N ILE A 88 -3.37 12.25 9.46
CA ILE A 88 -4.02 13.24 8.59
C ILE A 88 -4.72 12.45 7.49
N SER A 89 -5.99 12.72 7.23
CA SER A 89 -6.73 12.08 6.15
C SER A 89 -7.36 13.13 5.24
N VAL A 90 -7.36 12.83 3.95
CA VAL A 90 -8.14 13.53 2.93
C VAL A 90 -9.25 12.59 2.50
N ALA A 91 -10.49 13.07 2.51
CA ALA A 91 -11.66 12.28 2.17
C ALA A 91 -12.58 13.00 1.18
N HIS A 92 -13.22 12.21 0.32
CA HIS A 92 -14.30 12.64 -0.56
C HIS A 92 -15.60 11.96 -0.12
N GLY A 93 -16.49 12.72 0.52
CA GLY A 93 -17.60 12.11 1.25
C GLY A 93 -17.10 11.26 2.41
N ASP A 94 -17.52 10.00 2.46
CA ASP A 94 -17.13 9.03 3.49
C ASP A 94 -15.86 8.24 3.13
N ASP A 95 -15.35 8.40 1.91
CA ASP A 95 -14.21 7.65 1.40
C ASP A 95 -12.91 8.40 1.66
N VAL A 96 -12.03 7.83 2.48
CA VAL A 96 -10.65 8.31 2.63
C VAL A 96 -9.90 7.99 1.35
N VAL A 97 -9.36 9.02 0.69
CA VAL A 97 -8.61 8.88 -0.56
C VAL A 97 -7.09 8.93 -0.33
N LEU A 98 -6.67 9.49 0.80
CA LEU A 98 -5.28 9.63 1.20
C LEU A 98 -5.21 9.67 2.73
N GLY A 99 -4.42 8.78 3.32
CA GLY A 99 -4.02 8.87 4.72
C GLY A 99 -2.53 9.20 4.84
N LEU A 100 -2.15 10.01 5.82
CA LEU A 100 -0.77 10.19 6.25
C LEU A 100 -0.71 9.83 7.72
N ILE A 101 0.25 8.98 8.08
CA ILE A 101 0.50 8.60 9.46
C ILE A 101 1.97 8.90 9.77
N ALA A 102 2.20 9.92 10.56
CA ALA A 102 3.53 10.27 11.08
C ALA A 102 3.72 9.65 12.45
N THR A 103 4.91 9.15 12.75
CA THR A 103 5.24 8.61 14.08
C THR A 103 6.61 9.09 14.55
N SER A 104 6.79 9.27 15.85
CA SER A 104 8.09 9.48 16.48
C SER A 104 8.92 8.19 16.46
N ALA A 105 10.23 8.32 16.70
CA ALA A 105 11.13 7.18 16.69
C ALA A 105 10.84 6.18 17.82
N ASP A 106 10.35 6.65 18.94
CA ASP A 106 9.96 5.88 20.11
C ASP A 106 8.47 5.48 20.10
N TYR A 107 7.73 5.77 19.02
CA TYR A 107 6.31 5.43 18.96
C TYR A 107 6.10 3.92 19.12
N GLY A 108 5.09 3.54 19.90
CA GLY A 108 4.73 2.15 20.11
C GLY A 108 3.28 2.05 20.53
N GLU A 109 2.53 1.18 19.87
CA GLU A 109 1.13 0.93 20.20
C GLU A 109 0.98 0.28 21.58
N GLY A 110 -0.07 0.68 22.28
CA GLY A 110 -0.60 -0.05 23.43
C GLY A 110 -1.18 -1.41 23.06
N VAL A 111 -1.56 -2.19 24.07
CA VAL A 111 -2.16 -3.52 23.87
C VAL A 111 -3.52 -3.39 23.18
N GLY A 112 -3.67 -3.98 21.99
CA GLY A 112 -4.98 -4.19 21.35
C GLY A 112 -5.30 -3.29 20.16
N GLU A 113 -4.36 -2.47 19.69
CA GLU A 113 -4.52 -1.80 18.40
C GLU A 113 -4.31 -2.80 17.25
N GLY A 114 -5.09 -2.65 16.17
CA GLY A 114 -5.14 -3.59 15.05
C GLY A 114 -3.91 -3.55 14.14
N THR A 115 -4.10 -3.88 12.86
CA THR A 115 -2.97 -3.92 11.92
C THR A 115 -2.32 -2.55 11.75
N LYS A 116 -0.99 -2.50 11.86
CA LYS A 116 -0.16 -1.30 11.83
C LYS A 116 -0.15 -0.70 10.43
N GLY A 117 -0.53 0.57 10.29
CA GLY A 117 -0.45 1.35 9.04
C GLY A 117 0.68 2.37 9.03
N TYR A 118 1.68 2.21 9.91
CA TYR A 118 2.75 3.17 10.18
C TYR A 118 4.11 2.48 10.25
N VAL A 119 5.18 3.29 10.32
CA VAL A 119 6.55 2.83 10.53
C VAL A 119 7.21 3.71 11.61
N ASN A 120 7.47 3.12 12.77
CA ASN A 120 8.20 3.75 13.87
C ASN A 120 9.71 3.46 13.79
N GLY A 121 10.48 3.97 14.75
CA GLY A 121 11.94 3.85 14.77
C GLY A 121 12.66 5.02 14.11
N GLN A 122 13.96 4.86 13.87
CA GLN A 122 14.76 5.90 13.20
C GLN A 122 14.21 6.19 11.79
N PRO A 123 14.48 7.39 11.23
CA PRO A 123 14.13 7.67 9.84
C PRO A 123 14.68 6.58 8.92
N VAL A 124 13.84 6.06 8.02
CA VAL A 124 14.25 4.99 7.11
C VAL A 124 15.38 5.43 6.18
N ASP A 125 16.40 4.59 6.02
CA ASP A 125 17.46 4.83 5.05
C ASP A 125 17.00 4.36 3.66
N LEU A 126 16.77 5.32 2.76
CA LEU A 126 16.35 5.05 1.38
C LEU A 126 17.47 4.47 0.50
N ASN A 127 18.67 4.27 1.05
CA ASN A 127 19.76 3.54 0.39
C ASN A 127 19.81 2.06 0.80
N ASP A 128 19.05 1.65 1.82
CA ASP A 128 19.02 0.29 2.36
C ASP A 128 17.60 -0.32 2.27
N PHE A 129 17.19 -0.62 1.03
CA PHE A 129 15.89 -1.22 0.76
C PHE A 129 15.74 -2.65 1.29
N GLU A 130 16.85 -3.36 1.56
CA GLU A 130 16.79 -4.70 2.15
C GLU A 130 16.34 -4.64 3.61
N ASN A 131 16.96 -3.75 4.40
CA ASN A 131 16.55 -3.51 5.78
C ASN A 131 15.13 -2.92 5.85
N LEU A 132 14.80 -1.98 4.96
CA LEU A 132 13.43 -1.46 4.88
C LEU A 132 12.41 -2.58 4.58
N TYR A 133 12.74 -3.51 3.69
CA TYR A 133 11.87 -4.65 3.39
C TYR A 133 11.70 -5.59 4.58
N ALA A 134 12.75 -5.82 5.36
CA ALA A 134 12.65 -6.58 6.61
C ALA A 134 11.71 -5.89 7.60
N LEU A 135 11.91 -4.59 7.83
CA LEU A 135 11.05 -3.76 8.69
C LEU A 135 9.57 -3.81 8.26
N LEU A 136 9.30 -3.73 6.96
CA LEU A 136 7.94 -3.84 6.42
C LEU A 136 7.34 -5.24 6.69
N ASN A 137 8.09 -6.32 6.48
CA ASN A 137 7.57 -7.68 6.72
C ASN A 137 7.32 -8.01 8.19
N ASP A 138 7.98 -7.29 9.11
CA ASP A 138 7.74 -7.42 10.54
C ASP A 138 6.47 -6.68 10.98
N ASN A 139 6.11 -5.59 10.28
CA ASN A 139 4.93 -4.78 10.61
C ASN A 139 3.64 -5.21 9.88
N TYR A 140 3.76 -5.85 8.71
CA TYR A 140 2.61 -6.21 7.87
C TYR A 140 2.47 -7.73 7.69
N ILE A 141 1.29 -8.19 7.25
CA ILE A 141 1.06 -9.60 6.92
C ILE A 141 1.99 -10.03 5.79
N ALA A 142 2.03 -9.18 4.76
CA ALA A 142 2.90 -9.27 3.61
C ALA A 142 3.18 -7.85 3.11
N ALA A 143 4.40 -7.61 2.64
CA ALA A 143 4.78 -6.40 1.93
C ALA A 143 5.47 -6.78 0.61
N SER A 144 5.36 -5.92 -0.40
CA SER A 144 6.19 -6.00 -1.61
C SER A 144 7.59 -5.43 -1.32
N GLN A 145 8.56 -5.77 -2.16
CA GLN A 145 9.86 -5.11 -2.09
C GLN A 145 9.69 -3.61 -2.36
N PRO A 146 10.14 -2.73 -1.45
CA PRO A 146 10.06 -1.29 -1.62
C PRO A 146 10.92 -0.83 -2.81
N ARG A 147 10.47 0.22 -3.48
CA ARG A 147 11.16 0.82 -4.63
C ARG A 147 11.24 2.34 -4.45
N PRO A 148 12.32 2.98 -4.92
CA PRO A 148 12.40 4.44 -4.88
C PRO A 148 11.31 5.05 -5.76
N VAL A 149 10.65 6.08 -5.23
CA VAL A 149 9.72 6.93 -5.99
C VAL A 149 10.09 8.38 -5.74
N ARG A 150 9.85 9.23 -6.73
CA ARG A 150 10.02 10.68 -6.62
C ARG A 150 8.64 11.33 -6.55
N LEU A 151 8.32 11.95 -5.42
CA LEU A 151 7.15 12.79 -5.22
C LEU A 151 7.59 14.24 -5.34
N ASN A 152 7.49 14.81 -6.55
CA ASN A 152 8.04 16.13 -6.87
C ASN A 152 9.55 16.20 -6.56
N GLU A 153 9.95 16.95 -5.52
CA GLU A 153 11.35 17.09 -5.10
C GLU A 153 11.75 16.07 -4.02
N ILE A 154 10.79 15.30 -3.49
CA ILE A 154 11.00 14.35 -2.40
C ILE A 154 11.33 12.97 -2.96
N ILE A 155 12.35 12.32 -2.40
CA ILE A 155 12.63 10.89 -2.62
C ILE A 155 11.96 10.11 -1.50
N ALA A 156 11.24 9.05 -1.86
CA ALA A 156 10.49 8.20 -0.94
C ALA A 156 10.59 6.73 -1.33
N ALA A 157 10.08 5.83 -0.48
CA ALA A 157 9.96 4.41 -0.78
C ALA A 157 8.50 4.04 -1.01
N ARG A 158 8.16 3.61 -2.23
CA ARG A 158 6.85 3.06 -2.57
C ARG A 158 6.85 1.55 -2.35
N TYR A 159 5.81 1.03 -1.73
CA TYR A 159 5.59 -0.39 -1.53
C TYR A 159 4.10 -0.67 -1.53
N PHE A 160 3.75 -1.94 -1.58
CA PHE A 160 2.41 -2.39 -1.32
C PHE A 160 2.41 -3.34 -0.14
N TYR A 161 1.31 -3.40 0.58
CA TYR A 161 1.21 -4.23 1.77
C TYR A 161 -0.20 -4.76 1.96
N ALA A 162 -0.30 -5.89 2.62
CA ALA A 162 -1.58 -6.49 3.00
C ALA A 162 -1.82 -6.32 4.50
N VAL A 163 -3.04 -5.93 4.84
CA VAL A 163 -3.52 -5.85 6.23
C VAL A 163 -4.77 -6.69 6.40
N SER A 164 -4.94 -7.32 7.56
CA SER A 164 -6.17 -8.04 7.89
C SER A 164 -7.11 -7.13 8.68
N GLY A 165 -8.39 -7.19 8.33
CA GLY A 165 -9.50 -6.75 9.16
C GLY A 165 -10.41 -7.92 9.54
N LEU A 166 -11.64 -7.59 9.97
CA LEU A 166 -12.67 -8.53 10.40
C LEU A 166 -13.13 -9.47 9.25
N GLY A 167 -12.32 -10.48 8.94
CA GLY A 167 -12.60 -11.51 7.94
C GLY A 167 -12.16 -11.17 6.51
N SER A 168 -11.49 -10.04 6.28
CA SER A 168 -10.95 -9.66 4.97
C SER A 168 -9.50 -9.20 5.10
N ALA A 169 -8.73 -9.29 4.02
CA ALA A 169 -7.51 -8.53 3.87
C ALA A 169 -7.66 -7.51 2.75
N TRP A 170 -7.02 -6.38 2.98
CA TRP A 170 -6.94 -5.29 2.04
C TRP A 170 -5.51 -5.14 1.61
N ILE A 171 -5.33 -5.01 0.30
CA ILE A 171 -4.05 -4.60 -0.26
C ILE A 171 -4.06 -3.08 -0.31
N ASN A 172 -3.04 -2.46 0.26
CA ASN A 172 -2.86 -1.03 0.22
C ASN A 172 -1.55 -0.70 -0.48
N GLU A 173 -1.48 0.52 -1.01
CA GLU A 173 -0.21 1.11 -1.40
C GLU A 173 0.26 2.04 -0.30
N GLY A 174 1.52 1.85 0.09
CA GLY A 174 2.21 2.66 1.06
C GLY A 174 3.34 3.44 0.39
N ILE A 175 3.55 4.67 0.83
CA ILE A 175 4.75 5.44 0.48
C ILE A 175 5.37 5.95 1.78
N ILE A 176 6.61 5.57 2.07
CA ILE A 176 7.34 6.01 3.25
C ILE A 176 8.23 7.19 2.90
N LEU A 177 8.06 8.27 3.66
CA LEU A 177 8.88 9.45 3.61
C LEU A 177 9.64 9.55 4.95
N PRO A 178 10.98 9.38 4.96
CA PRO A 178 11.74 9.69 6.15
C PRO A 178 11.65 11.20 6.42
N LEU A 179 11.45 11.56 7.68
CA LEU A 179 11.43 12.93 8.13
C LEU A 179 12.73 13.27 8.86
N GLU A 180 13.22 14.47 8.61
CA GLU A 180 14.33 15.09 9.37
C GLU A 180 13.77 15.98 10.51
N SER A 181 12.53 15.75 10.93
CA SER A 181 11.88 16.50 12.00
C SER A 181 12.41 16.04 13.36
N ASN A 182 12.43 16.95 14.32
CA ASN A 182 12.80 16.63 15.71
C ASN A 182 11.71 15.85 16.46
N LYS A 183 10.45 15.84 15.96
CA LYS A 183 9.32 15.16 16.59
C LYS A 183 8.98 13.83 15.95
N TYR A 184 9.01 13.76 14.62
CA TYR A 184 8.56 12.60 13.85
C TYR A 184 9.71 12.09 12.98
N SER A 185 9.86 10.78 12.88
CA SER A 185 10.94 10.14 12.13
C SER A 185 10.51 9.68 10.75
N ASN A 186 9.25 9.28 10.59
CA ASN A 186 8.72 8.75 9.34
C ASN A 186 7.28 9.22 9.14
N VAL A 187 6.88 9.38 7.88
CA VAL A 187 5.48 9.49 7.45
C VAL A 187 5.19 8.37 6.48
N VAL A 188 4.14 7.60 6.76
CA VAL A 188 3.56 6.65 5.82
C VAL A 188 2.35 7.29 5.16
N ILE A 189 2.40 7.45 3.85
CA ILE A 189 1.25 7.83 3.03
C ILE A 189 0.55 6.53 2.61
N ASN A 190 -0.70 6.38 3.02
CA ASN A 190 -1.54 5.25 2.70
C ASN A 190 -2.54 5.65 1.61
N LEU A 191 -2.52 4.90 0.52
CA LEU A 191 -3.50 4.99 -0.54
C LEU A 191 -4.37 3.73 -0.47
N PRO A 192 -5.68 3.89 -0.25
CA PRO A 192 -6.58 2.74 -0.28
C PRO A 192 -6.60 2.19 -1.70
N ILE A 193 -6.07 0.99 -1.90
CA ILE A 193 -6.27 0.22 -3.12
C ILE A 193 -7.41 -0.73 -2.82
N VAL A 194 -8.62 -0.37 -3.25
CA VAL A 194 -9.81 -1.16 -2.98
C VAL A 194 -9.82 -2.40 -3.89
N THR A 195 -9.01 -3.40 -3.52
CA THR A 195 -9.29 -4.78 -3.87
C THR A 195 -9.48 -5.54 -2.57
N SER A 196 -10.72 -5.94 -2.29
CA SER A 196 -11.06 -6.84 -1.20
C SER A 196 -11.24 -8.24 -1.79
N THR A 197 -10.47 -9.22 -1.31
CA THR A 197 -10.81 -10.62 -1.60
C THR A 197 -11.89 -11.10 -0.64
N PRO A 198 -12.89 -11.85 -1.13
CA PRO A 198 -13.83 -12.56 -0.26
C PRO A 198 -13.08 -13.43 0.75
N SER A 199 -13.60 -13.46 1.97
CA SER A 199 -13.06 -14.15 3.16
C SER A 199 -12.79 -15.65 2.99
N SER A 200 -13.30 -16.28 1.91
CA SER A 200 -13.16 -17.71 1.65
C SER A 200 -11.77 -18.14 1.17
N PHE A 201 -10.86 -17.20 0.84
CA PHE A 201 -9.48 -17.50 0.42
C PHE A 201 -8.47 -17.58 1.57
N TYR A 202 -8.86 -17.28 2.80
CA TYR A 202 -7.92 -17.27 3.92
C TYR A 202 -7.69 -18.70 4.43
N SER A 203 -6.60 -19.31 3.97
CA SER A 203 -5.96 -20.37 4.72
C SER A 203 -5.35 -19.78 6.00
N GLN A 204 -5.27 -20.58 7.07
CA GLN A 204 -4.56 -20.19 8.30
C GLN A 204 -3.04 -20.02 8.10
N ASN A 205 -2.55 -20.07 6.86
CA ASN A 205 -1.14 -20.16 6.53
C ASN A 205 -0.61 -18.81 6.00
N ARG A 206 0.13 -18.09 6.86
CA ARG A 206 0.78 -16.81 6.54
C ARG A 206 1.65 -16.88 5.27
N ASP A 207 2.29 -18.02 5.01
CA ASP A 207 3.20 -18.17 3.87
C ASP A 207 2.47 -18.33 2.53
N GLU A 208 1.31 -18.98 2.53
CA GLU A 208 0.44 -19.04 1.35
C GLU A 208 -0.12 -17.66 1.00
N MET A 209 -0.51 -16.89 2.02
CA MET A 209 -0.92 -15.49 1.84
C MET A 209 0.20 -14.66 1.24
N LYS A 210 1.43 -14.76 1.75
CA LYS A 210 2.59 -14.07 1.14
C LYS A 210 2.77 -14.42 -0.33
N LEU A 211 2.60 -15.69 -0.72
CA LEU A 211 2.74 -16.14 -2.10
C LEU A 211 1.62 -15.60 -3.01
N VAL A 212 0.36 -15.67 -2.57
CA VAL A 212 -0.80 -15.15 -3.31
C VAL A 212 -0.71 -13.63 -3.44
N THR A 213 -0.43 -12.93 -2.35
CA THR A 213 -0.27 -11.47 -2.35
C THR A 213 0.92 -11.05 -3.22
N LYS A 214 2.05 -11.78 -3.20
CA LYS A 214 3.18 -11.50 -4.11
C LYS A 214 2.78 -11.58 -5.58
N LYS A 215 2.12 -12.67 -5.98
CA LYS A 215 1.64 -12.85 -7.35
C LYS A 215 0.64 -11.75 -7.73
N TRP A 216 -0.27 -11.42 -6.80
CA TRP A 216 -1.19 -10.31 -6.97
C TRP A 216 -0.50 -8.96 -7.07
N PHE A 217 0.59 -8.70 -6.35
CA PHE A 217 1.34 -7.45 -6.49
C PHE A 217 1.95 -7.34 -7.88
N GLU A 218 2.54 -8.41 -8.39
CA GLU A 218 3.10 -8.45 -9.75
C GLU A 218 2.02 -8.18 -10.81
N GLU A 219 0.80 -8.66 -10.59
CA GLU A 219 -0.37 -8.45 -11.47
C GLU A 219 -1.04 -7.08 -11.27
N ALA A 220 -1.21 -6.60 -10.04
CA ALA A 220 -1.84 -5.34 -9.68
C ALA A 220 -1.00 -4.16 -10.14
N ILE A 221 0.34 -4.21 -9.97
CA ILE A 221 1.27 -3.19 -10.46
C ILE A 221 1.09 -2.98 -11.98
N THR A 222 0.71 -4.02 -12.72
CA THR A 222 0.50 -3.95 -14.16
C THR A 222 -0.93 -3.65 -14.58
N SER A 223 -1.90 -3.76 -13.67
CA SER A 223 -3.35 -3.65 -13.95
C SER A 223 -4.07 -2.56 -13.15
N LEU A 224 -3.35 -1.71 -12.39
CA LEU A 224 -3.94 -0.59 -11.64
C LEU A 224 -4.95 0.15 -12.53
N PRO A 225 -6.22 0.23 -12.12
CA PRO A 225 -7.29 0.65 -13.01
C PRO A 225 -7.04 2.06 -13.54
N SER A 226 -7.47 2.29 -14.77
CA SER A 226 -7.60 3.59 -15.42
C SER A 226 -8.67 4.48 -14.76
N TYR A 227 -8.87 4.35 -13.44
CA TYR A 227 -9.87 5.07 -12.67
C TYR A 227 -9.52 6.56 -12.65
N ASP A 228 -10.54 7.42 -12.82
CA ASP A 228 -10.42 8.88 -12.83
C ASP A 228 -9.89 9.40 -11.48
N GLU A 229 -10.29 8.76 -10.38
CA GLU A 229 -9.73 9.00 -9.03
C GLU A 229 -8.23 8.72 -8.97
N GLY A 230 -7.72 7.79 -9.78
CA GLY A 230 -6.30 7.53 -9.89
C GLY A 230 -5.53 8.74 -10.44
N ALA A 231 -6.15 9.54 -11.31
CA ALA A 231 -5.54 10.79 -11.78
C ALA A 231 -5.52 11.86 -10.66
N VAL A 232 -6.62 12.00 -9.90
CA VAL A 232 -6.69 12.93 -8.75
C VAL A 232 -5.68 12.54 -7.66
N ILE A 233 -5.62 11.26 -7.27
CA ILE A 233 -4.67 10.75 -6.28
C ILE A 233 -3.23 10.98 -6.76
N ARG A 234 -2.93 10.71 -8.04
CA ARG A 234 -1.60 10.99 -8.60
C ARG A 234 -1.26 12.49 -8.53
N LYS A 235 -2.19 13.38 -8.88
CA LYS A 235 -1.99 14.84 -8.77
C LYS A 235 -1.79 15.26 -7.32
N LEU A 236 -2.56 14.69 -6.40
CA LEU A 236 -2.44 14.96 -4.98
C LEU A 236 -1.08 14.52 -4.43
N LEU A 237 -0.62 13.30 -4.75
CA LEU A 237 0.73 12.82 -4.39
C LEU A 237 1.84 13.71 -4.97
N LEU A 238 1.72 14.10 -6.24
CA LEU A 238 2.69 14.98 -6.89
C LEU A 238 2.67 16.41 -6.36
N SER A 239 1.60 16.81 -5.66
CA SER A 239 1.52 18.11 -4.99
C SER A 239 2.23 18.14 -3.64
N ILE A 240 2.58 16.97 -3.08
CA ILE A 240 3.30 16.86 -1.81
C ILE A 240 4.70 17.45 -1.99
N LYS A 241 5.05 18.38 -1.10
CA LYS A 241 6.36 19.03 -1.09
C LYS A 241 6.82 19.31 0.34
N LYS A 242 8.14 19.34 0.53
CA LYS A 242 8.76 19.86 1.76
C LYS A 242 8.50 21.38 1.85
N ILE A 243 8.37 21.88 3.07
CA ILE A 243 8.21 23.31 3.39
C ILE A 243 9.56 23.91 3.77
#